data_AF-A0A7C9CHD6-F1
#
_entry.id   AF-A0A7C9CHD6-F1
#
_cell.length_a   1.000
_cell.length_b   1.000
_cell.length_c   1.000
_cell.angle_alpha   90.00
_cell.angle_beta   90.00
_cell.angle_gamma   90.00
#
_symmetry.space_group_name_H-M   'P 1'
#
loop_
_entity.id
_entity.type
_entity.pdbx_description
1 polymer ?
#
loop_
_entity_poly.entity_id
_entity_poly.type
_entity_poly.pdbx_seq_one_letter_code
_entity_poly.pdbx_strand_id
1 'polypeptide(L)'
;NLKGSLKIRIDRKYAYNKELIGGGGGYISNKEYLKDIDIEWFGDDEGEGVDSAEELLEDLQPHCNLKGFKVWGYRGTKIPRWAMKNSLTTSLPNLVKICIYACDRLQSLPW
;
A
#
# COMPACT_ATOMS: atom_id res chain seq x y z
N ASN A 1 17.74 -8.97 4.67
CA ASN A 1 17.18 -7.59 4.69
C ASN A 1 17.06 -7.03 3.29
N LEU A 2 15.84 -6.74 2.84
CA LEU A 2 15.58 -6.06 1.57
C LEU A 2 16.08 -4.61 1.64
N LYS A 3 16.75 -4.14 0.59
CA LYS A 3 17.33 -2.79 0.49
C LYS A 3 16.85 -2.13 -0.80
N GLY A 4 16.79 -0.80 -0.80
CA GLY A 4 16.43 -0.05 -2.01
C GLY A 4 14.93 -0.07 -2.26
N SER A 5 14.48 -0.71 -3.34
CA SER A 5 13.09 -0.63 -3.78
C SER A 5 12.41 -2.01 -3.84
N LEU A 6 11.12 -2.06 -3.51
CA LEU A 6 10.28 -3.24 -3.64
C LEU A 6 9.12 -2.93 -4.58
N LYS A 7 8.91 -3.77 -5.60
CA LYS A 7 7.74 -3.70 -6.46
C LYS A 7 6.81 -4.88 -6.20
N ILE A 8 5.54 -4.61 -5.94
CA ILE A 8 4.47 -5.59 -5.71
C ILE A 8 3.46 -5.43 -6.84
N ARG A 9 3.14 -6.53 -7.53
CA ARG A 9 2.13 -6.56 -8.60
C ARG A 9 1.00 -7.49 -8.17
N ILE A 10 -0.22 -6.97 -8.18
CA ILE A 10 -1.42 -7.67 -7.71
C ILE A 10 -2.38 -7.77 -8.88
N ASP A 11 -2.72 -9.00 -9.25
CA ASP A 11 -3.74 -9.25 -10.25
C ASP A 11 -5.12 -9.10 -9.60
N ARG A 12 -5.97 -8.23 -10.16
CA ARG A 12 -7.30 -7.90 -9.64
C ARG A 12 -8.25 -9.10 -9.58
N LYS A 13 -7.93 -10.21 -10.27
CA LYS A 13 -8.71 -11.45 -10.14
C LYS A 13 -8.57 -12.11 -8.77
N TYR A 14 -7.51 -11.81 -8.02
CA TYR A 14 -7.24 -12.46 -6.73
C TYR A 14 -7.59 -11.54 -5.57
N ALA A 15 -8.41 -12.04 -4.65
CA ALA A 15 -8.65 -11.39 -3.38
C ALA A 15 -7.51 -11.68 -2.41
N TYR A 16 -7.02 -10.63 -1.75
CA TYR A 16 -6.22 -10.79 -0.54
C TYR A 16 -7.08 -11.39 0.57
N ASN A 17 -6.59 -12.43 1.23
CA ASN A 17 -7.27 -13.09 2.34
C ASN A 17 -6.28 -13.25 3.50
N LYS A 18 -6.46 -12.41 4.52
CA LYS A 18 -5.59 -12.33 5.69
C LYS A 18 -5.50 -13.63 6.49
N GLU A 19 -6.57 -14.42 6.54
CA GLU A 19 -6.63 -15.67 7.29
C GLU A 19 -5.70 -16.73 6.68
N LEU A 20 -5.60 -16.79 5.34
CA LEU A 20 -4.74 -17.76 4.64
C LEU A 20 -3.25 -17.48 4.85
N ILE A 21 -2.88 -16.25 5.16
CA ILE A 21 -1.49 -15.78 5.28
C ILE A 21 -1.01 -15.79 6.75
N GLY A 22 -1.88 -16.16 7.69
CA GLY A 22 -1.57 -16.30 9.12
C GLY A 22 -0.97 -15.03 9.75
N GLY A 23 -1.22 -13.85 9.18
CA GLY A 23 -0.44 -12.65 9.44
C GLY A 23 -1.17 -11.60 10.27
N GLY A 24 -0.47 -10.99 11.22
CA GLY A 24 -0.93 -9.84 12.00
C GLY A 24 -0.78 -8.48 11.29
N GLY A 25 -0.60 -8.46 9.98
CA GLY A 25 -0.21 -7.27 9.21
C GLY A 25 1.24 -6.86 9.43
N GLY A 26 1.58 -5.61 9.08
CA GLY A 26 2.93 -5.07 9.22
C GLY A 26 4.00 -5.77 8.40
N TYR A 27 3.67 -6.34 7.24
CA TYR A 27 4.57 -7.24 6.49
C TYR A 27 5.92 -6.62 6.09
N ILE A 28 5.96 -5.30 5.94
CA ILE A 28 7.17 -4.54 5.61
C ILE A 28 7.59 -3.54 6.70
N SER A 29 6.96 -3.60 7.87
CA SER A 29 7.28 -2.74 9.02
C SER A 29 8.72 -2.91 9.51
N ASN A 30 9.30 -4.10 9.38
CA ASN A 30 10.68 -4.41 9.81
C ASN A 30 11.74 -4.26 8.70
N LYS A 31 11.38 -3.70 7.54
CA LYS A 31 12.29 -3.53 6.40
C LYS A 31 12.97 -2.15 6.43
N GLU A 32 13.81 -1.89 7.43
CA GLU A 32 14.42 -0.57 7.72
C GLU A 32 15.28 0.03 6.57
N TYR A 33 15.81 -0.81 5.68
CA TYR A 33 16.62 -0.40 4.54
C TYR A 33 15.83 -0.26 3.23
N LEU A 34 14.53 -0.57 3.24
CA LEU A 34 13.65 -0.29 2.12
C LEU A 34 13.39 1.22 2.06
N LYS A 35 13.63 1.81 0.89
CA LYS A 35 13.51 3.25 0.63
C LYS A 35 12.34 3.57 -0.28
N ASP A 36 11.96 2.66 -1.17
CA ASP A 36 10.85 2.86 -2.08
C ASP A 36 9.96 1.63 -2.15
N ILE A 37 8.66 1.86 -2.25
CA ILE A 37 7.69 0.83 -2.58
C ILE A 37 6.83 1.27 -3.76
N ASP A 38 6.58 0.34 -4.67
CA ASP A 38 5.73 0.48 -5.84
C ASP A 38 4.71 -0.66 -5.85
N ILE A 39 3.43 -0.32 -5.76
CA ILE A 39 2.33 -1.28 -5.70
C ILE A 39 1.40 -1.06 -6.88
N GLU A 40 1.26 -2.08 -7.71
CA GLU A 40 0.51 -2.03 -8.96
C GLU A 40 -0.61 -3.08 -8.95
N TRP A 41 -1.85 -2.62 -9.01
CA TRP A 41 -3.00 -3.47 -9.30
C TRP A 41 -3.30 -3.44 -10.80
N PHE A 42 -3.34 -4.61 -11.42
CA PHE A 42 -3.55 -4.79 -12.86
C PHE A 42 -4.60 -5.86 -13.14
N GLY A 43 -5.06 -5.96 -14.39
CA GLY A 43 -6.11 -6.88 -14.82
C GLY A 43 -7.49 -6.23 -14.91
N ASP A 44 -8.46 -6.98 -15.42
CA ASP A 44 -9.81 -6.49 -15.67
C ASP A 44 -10.67 -6.48 -14.39
N ASP A 45 -11.72 -5.66 -14.45
CA ASP A 45 -12.52 -5.24 -13.30
C ASP A 45 -13.63 -6.24 -12.89
N GLU A 46 -13.40 -7.55 -13.10
CA GLU A 46 -14.42 -8.60 -12.99
C GLU A 46 -14.59 -9.21 -11.58
N GLY A 47 -13.85 -8.76 -10.56
CA GLY A 47 -13.83 -9.38 -9.22
C GLY A 47 -14.20 -8.50 -8.02
N GLU A 48 -14.58 -9.16 -6.91
CA GLU A 48 -14.79 -8.64 -5.55
C GLU A 48 -13.45 -8.28 -4.86
N GLY A 49 -12.72 -7.31 -5.42
CA GLY A 49 -11.34 -7.00 -5.00
C GLY A 49 -11.14 -5.70 -4.20
N VAL A 50 -12.20 -4.96 -3.87
CA VAL A 50 -12.06 -3.63 -3.25
C VAL A 50 -11.62 -3.72 -1.79
N ASP A 51 -12.38 -4.42 -0.95
CA ASP A 51 -12.11 -4.52 0.49
C ASP A 51 -10.76 -5.21 0.75
N SER A 52 -10.43 -6.21 -0.06
CA SER A 52 -9.17 -6.92 0.02
C SER A 52 -7.96 -6.05 -0.39
N ALA A 53 -8.12 -5.11 -1.32
CA ALA A 53 -7.08 -4.15 -1.66
C ALA A 53 -6.83 -3.15 -0.50
N GLU A 54 -7.90 -2.65 0.14
CA GLU A 54 -7.77 -1.77 1.31
C GLU A 54 -7.07 -2.48 2.46
N GLU A 55 -7.48 -3.72 2.76
CA GLU A 55 -6.89 -4.53 3.82
C GLU A 55 -5.42 -4.84 3.57
N LEU A 56 -5.06 -5.27 2.35
CA LEU A 56 -3.68 -5.51 1.98
C LEU A 56 -2.82 -4.25 2.15
N LEU A 57 -3.33 -3.10 1.71
CA LEU A 57 -2.56 -1.85 1.78
C LEU A 57 -2.39 -1.37 3.24
N GLU A 58 -3.39 -1.57 4.09
CA GLU A 58 -3.27 -1.38 5.55
C GLU A 58 -2.20 -2.30 6.15
N ASP A 59 -2.23 -3.59 5.80
CA ASP A 59 -1.37 -4.62 6.36
C ASP A 59 0.09 -4.57 5.86
N LEU A 60 0.39 -3.83 4.80
CA LEU A 60 1.78 -3.61 4.41
C LEU A 60 2.53 -2.82 5.49
N GLN A 61 1.97 -1.71 5.96
CA GLN A 61 2.56 -0.76 6.93
C GLN A 61 4.09 -0.59 6.79
N PRO A 62 4.56 0.34 5.95
CA PRO A 62 5.99 0.54 5.72
C PRO A 62 6.73 1.03 6.97
N HIS A 63 8.03 0.71 7.07
CA HIS A 63 8.93 1.30 8.06
C HIS A 63 9.04 2.82 7.86
N CYS A 64 9.22 3.58 8.95
CA CYS A 64 9.37 5.05 8.97
C CYS A 64 10.54 5.63 8.16
N ASN A 65 11.40 4.77 7.59
CA ASN A 65 12.57 5.13 6.79
C ASN A 65 12.26 5.18 5.28
N LEU A 66 11.02 4.84 4.89
CA LEU A 66 10.56 4.91 3.52
C LEU A 66 10.62 6.36 3.02
N LYS A 67 11.13 6.54 1.80
CA LYS A 67 11.26 7.82 1.11
C LYS A 67 10.27 7.98 -0.04
N GLY A 68 9.91 6.88 -0.70
CA GLY A 68 8.99 6.86 -1.83
C GLY A 68 7.86 5.85 -1.66
N PHE A 69 6.63 6.29 -1.88
CA PHE A 69 5.44 5.46 -1.91
C PHE A 69 4.72 5.66 -3.24
N LYS A 70 4.57 4.60 -4.04
CA LYS A 70 3.84 4.64 -5.31
C LYS A 70 2.73 3.60 -5.29
N VAL A 71 1.57 4.04 -5.75
CA VAL A 71 0.39 3.19 -5.90
C VAL A 71 -0.22 3.43 -7.28
N TRP A 72 -0.45 2.33 -8.02
CA TRP A 72 -1.06 2.34 -9.33
C TRP A 72 -2.23 1.36 -9.36
N GLY A 73 -3.38 1.81 -9.87
CA GLY A 73 -4.48 0.92 -10.20
C GLY A 73 -5.29 0.51 -8.98
N TYR A 74 -5.04 1.13 -7.82
CA TYR A 74 -5.69 0.80 -6.57
C TYR A 74 -7.19 1.04 -6.65
N ARG A 75 -7.96 -0.01 -6.31
CA ARG A 75 -9.43 -0.01 -6.38
C ARG A 75 -10.10 0.32 -5.04
N GLY A 76 -9.32 0.43 -3.96
CA GLY A 76 -9.82 0.87 -2.67
C GLY A 76 -10.32 2.31 -2.74
N THR A 77 -11.33 2.59 -1.92
CA THR A 77 -11.93 3.92 -1.77
C THR A 77 -11.20 4.78 -0.75
N LYS A 78 -10.51 4.13 0.20
CA LYS A 78 -9.81 4.76 1.32
C LYS A 78 -8.31 4.50 1.26
N ILE A 79 -7.54 5.48 1.72
CA ILE A 79 -6.13 5.32 2.03
C ILE A 79 -5.98 4.65 3.41
N PRO A 80 -4.95 3.80 3.63
CA PRO A 80 -4.69 3.19 4.93
C PRO A 80 -4.46 4.20 6.06
N ARG A 81 -4.74 3.79 7.29
CA ARG A 81 -4.67 4.66 8.49
C ARG A 81 -3.28 5.24 8.69
N TRP A 82 -2.23 4.45 8.44
CA TRP A 82 -0.85 4.89 8.57
C TRP A 82 -0.45 5.99 7.56
N ALA A 83 -1.23 6.17 6.48
CA ALA A 83 -1.02 7.22 5.49
C ALA A 83 -2.02 8.38 5.57
N MET A 84 -2.96 8.41 6.52
CA MET A 84 -3.85 9.57 6.69
C MET A 84 -3.07 10.80 7.15
N LYS A 85 -3.50 12.02 6.77
CA LYS A 85 -2.78 13.29 7.00
C LYS A 85 -2.16 13.46 8.39
N ASN A 86 -2.94 13.17 9.44
CA ASN A 86 -2.51 13.28 10.84
C ASN A 86 -1.51 12.18 11.26
N SER A 87 -1.51 11.04 10.59
CA SER A 87 -0.61 9.91 10.83
C SER A 87 0.61 9.94 9.91
N LEU A 88 0.50 10.48 8.70
CA LEU A 88 1.51 10.38 7.66
C LEU A 88 2.86 10.95 8.11
N THR A 89 2.85 12.12 8.75
CA THR A 89 4.05 12.78 9.27
C THR A 89 4.69 12.02 10.43
N THR A 90 3.89 11.25 11.18
CA THR A 90 4.35 10.47 12.34
C THR A 90 4.81 9.06 11.93
N SER A 91 4.06 8.40 11.06
CA SER A 91 4.32 7.05 10.57
C SER A 91 5.42 7.02 9.52
N LEU A 92 5.48 8.01 8.63
CA LEU A 92 6.43 8.09 7.52
C LEU A 92 7.12 9.47 7.47
N PRO A 93 7.86 9.87 8.53
CA PRO A 93 8.49 11.19 8.63
C PRO A 93 9.54 11.46 7.54
N ASN A 94 10.08 10.41 6.91
CA ASN A 94 11.10 10.51 5.87
C ASN A 94 10.54 10.48 4.43
N LEU A 95 9.22 10.44 4.29
CA LEU A 95 8.57 10.36 2.98
C LEU A 95 8.70 11.69 2.24
N VAL A 96 9.31 11.64 1.06
CA VAL A 96 9.54 12.82 0.20
C VAL A 96 8.86 12.69 -1.16
N LYS A 97 8.32 11.51 -1.47
CA LYS A 97 7.68 11.22 -2.75
C LYS A 97 6.45 10.33 -2.57
N ILE A 98 5.31 10.83 -3.05
CA ILE A 98 4.08 10.06 -3.23
C ILE A 98 3.71 10.08 -4.72
N CYS A 99 3.37 8.93 -5.28
CA CYS A 99 2.78 8.84 -6.62
C CYS A 99 1.50 8.01 -6.54
N ILE A 100 0.39 8.59 -6.97
CA ILE A 100 -0.92 7.93 -7.04
C ILE A 100 -1.38 8.05 -8.48
N TYR A 101 -1.64 6.93 -9.15
CA TYR A 101 -1.97 6.91 -10.58
C TYR A 101 -3.05 5.88 -10.90
N ALA A 102 -3.99 6.23 -11.78
CA ALA A 102 -5.15 5.41 -12.17
C ALA A 102 -5.86 4.74 -10.97
N CYS A 103 -6.10 5.51 -9.91
CA CYS A 103 -6.78 5.05 -8.69
C CYS A 103 -8.21 5.61 -8.68
N ASP A 104 -9.02 5.20 -9.65
CA ASP A 104 -10.24 5.92 -10.06
C ASP A 104 -11.36 5.93 -9.01
N ARG A 105 -11.30 5.01 -8.04
CA ARG A 105 -12.29 4.90 -6.94
C ARG A 105 -11.87 5.62 -5.67
N LEU A 106 -10.65 6.14 -5.62
CA LEU A 106 -10.10 6.77 -4.44
C LEU A 106 -10.84 8.06 -4.13
N GLN A 107 -11.47 8.14 -2.96
CA GLN A 107 -12.35 9.26 -2.61
C GLN A 107 -11.60 10.45 -2.03
N SER A 108 -10.49 10.20 -1.35
CA SER A 108 -9.69 11.23 -0.71
C SER A 108 -8.22 10.91 -0.77
N LEU A 109 -7.43 11.97 -0.85
CA LEU A 109 -5.98 11.90 -0.88
C LEU A 109 -5.42 12.23 0.51
N PRO A 110 -4.24 11.73 0.87
CA PRO A 110 -3.74 11.78 2.25
C PRO A 110 -3.24 13.14 2.75
N TRP A 111 -3.61 14.26 2.13
CA TRP A 111 -3.01 15.58 2.36
C TRP A 111 -3.94 16.65 2.91
#